data_AF-A0A507B7J5-F1
#
_entry.id   AF-A0A507B7J5-F1
#
_cell.length_a   1.000
_cell.length_b   1.000
_cell.length_c   1.000
_cell.angle_alpha   90.00
_cell.angle_beta   90.00
_cell.angle_gamma   90.00
#
_symmetry.space_group_name_H-M   'P 1'
#
loop_
_entity.id
_entity.type
_entity.pdbx_description
1 polymer ?
#
loop_
_entity_poly.entity_id
_entity_poly.type
_entity_poly.pdbx_seq_one_letter_code
_entity_poly.pdbx_strand_id
1 'polypeptide(L)'
;MTQTPDVPLQSRIIDDKSPICIPFILERLHARNKRLESSGAAPSKRPFIIGLNGVQGVGKTTLVRALAETLQRRELLQTLVVSVDDFYLRHADQLALAAEHPDNALVQYRGEP
;
A
#
# COMPACT_ATOMS: atom_id res chain seq x y z
N MET A 1 49.46 -16.41 -0.33
CA MET A 1 48.43 -15.51 -0.88
C MET A 1 47.07 -16.04 -0.43
N THR A 2 46.59 -15.59 0.73
CA THR A 2 45.31 -16.03 1.32
C THR A 2 44.19 -15.16 0.78
N GLN A 3 43.33 -15.73 -0.05
CA GLN A 3 42.10 -15.09 -0.54
C GLN A 3 41.14 -14.90 0.65
N THR A 4 40.72 -13.66 0.88
CA THR A 4 39.61 -13.32 1.79
C THR A 4 38.30 -13.67 1.08
N PRO A 5 37.37 -14.41 1.69
CA PRO A 5 36.07 -14.67 1.06
C PRO A 5 35.27 -13.37 1.02
N ASP A 6 34.73 -13.07 -0.16
CA ASP A 6 33.87 -11.92 -0.43
C ASP A 6 32.58 -12.05 0.40
N VAL A 7 32.43 -11.20 1.41
CA VAL A 7 31.23 -11.16 2.25
C VAL A 7 30.14 -10.44 1.44
N PRO A 8 28.94 -11.03 1.24
CA PRO A 8 27.90 -10.35 0.48
C PRO A 8 27.52 -9.04 1.18
N LEU A 9 27.50 -7.95 0.43
CA LEU A 9 26.95 -6.67 0.86
C LEU A 9 25.49 -6.89 1.27
N GLN A 10 25.22 -7.02 2.57
CA GLN A 10 23.86 -7.01 3.09
C GLN A 10 23.26 -5.64 2.76
N SER A 11 22.39 -5.58 1.76
CA SER A 11 21.68 -4.36 1.40
C SER A 11 20.75 -3.98 2.55
N ARG A 12 21.20 -3.04 3.41
CA ARG A 12 20.38 -2.48 4.47
C ARG A 12 19.23 -1.70 3.84
N ILE A 13 17.99 -2.15 4.03
CA ILE A 13 16.82 -1.38 3.63
C ILE A 13 16.76 -0.15 4.56
N ILE A 14 16.88 1.05 3.98
CA ILE A 14 16.74 2.31 4.70
C ILE A 14 15.28 2.75 4.58
N ASP A 15 14.59 2.86 5.72
CA ASP A 15 13.24 3.40 5.78
C ASP A 15 13.28 4.91 6.07
N ASP A 16 13.26 5.68 4.99
CA ASP A 16 13.30 7.15 4.98
C ASP A 16 11.89 7.77 4.95
N LYS A 17 10.87 7.02 4.53
CA LYS A 17 9.51 7.52 4.26
C LYS A 17 8.59 7.38 5.47
N SER A 18 8.66 6.27 6.20
CA SER A 18 7.80 6.04 7.37
C SER A 18 7.87 7.16 8.41
N PRO A 19 9.05 7.73 8.74
CA PRO A 19 9.15 8.84 9.70
C PRO A 19 8.40 10.11 9.29
N ILE A 20 8.10 10.28 8.00
CA ILE A 20 7.41 11.46 7.46
C ILE A 20 5.93 11.13 7.22
N CYS A 21 5.65 10.03 6.53
CA CYS A 21 4.30 9.68 6.09
C CYS A 21 3.41 9.22 7.25
N ILE A 22 3.94 8.42 8.19
CA ILE A 22 3.11 7.85 9.26
C ILE A 22 2.60 8.95 10.21
N PRO A 23 3.43 9.88 10.72
CA PRO A 23 2.92 10.96 11.57
C PRO A 23 1.87 11.82 10.87
N PHE A 24 2.09 12.15 9.59
CA PHE A 24 1.11 12.89 8.80
C PHE A 24 -0.25 12.15 8.70
N ILE A 25 -0.23 10.84 8.46
CA ILE A 25 -1.44 10.03 8.37
C ILE A 25 -2.17 9.96 9.73
N LEU A 26 -1.42 9.74 10.81
CA LEU A 26 -1.98 9.71 12.17
C LEU A 26 -2.63 11.05 12.55
N GLU A 27 -2.01 12.16 12.18
CA GLU A 27 -2.57 13.50 12.40
C GLU A 27 -3.94 13.66 11.72
N ARG A 28 -4.07 13.19 10.47
CA ARG A 28 -5.34 13.23 9.72
C ARG A 28 -6.40 12.31 10.33
N LEU A 29 -5.99 11.13 10.80
CA LEU A 29 -6.87 10.18 11.48
C LEU A 29 -7.42 10.77 12.78
N HIS A 30 -6.56 11.34 13.63
CA HIS A 30 -6.97 11.97 14.89
C HIS A 30 -7.87 13.18 14.65
N ALA A 31 -7.55 14.02 13.65
CA ALA A 31 -8.39 15.17 13.28
C ALA A 31 -9.80 14.72 12.83
N ARG A 32 -9.89 13.63 12.05
CA ARG A 32 -11.18 13.04 11.66
C ARG A 32 -11.96 12.55 12.89
N ASN A 33 -11.32 11.83 13.81
CA ASN A 33 -11.99 11.29 14.99
C ASN A 33 -12.56 12.41 15.87
N LYS A 34 -11.77 13.48 16.12
CA LYS A 34 -12.25 14.67 16.84
C LYS A 34 -13.48 15.30 16.18
N ARG A 35 -13.50 15.38 14.84
CA ARG A 35 -14.65 15.92 14.10
C ARG A 35 -15.90 15.04 14.23
N LEU A 36 -15.74 13.72 14.26
CA LEU A 36 -16.85 12.79 14.45
C LEU A 36 -17.43 12.92 15.86
N GLU A 37 -16.57 12.97 16.87
CA GLU A 37 -16.97 13.17 18.27
C GLU A 37 -17.73 14.50 18.46
N SER A 38 -17.24 15.60 17.90
CA SER A 38 -17.88 16.91 18.04
C SER A 38 -19.19 17.05 17.28
N SER A 39 -19.40 16.25 16.23
CA SER A 39 -20.63 16.28 15.42
C SER A 39 -21.83 15.61 16.10
N GLY A 40 -21.65 14.96 17.26
CA GLY A 40 -22.72 14.25 17.97
C GLY A 40 -23.30 13.06 17.19
N ALA A 41 -22.74 12.75 16.02
CA ALA A 41 -23.15 11.63 15.21
C ALA A 41 -22.73 10.33 15.90
N ALA A 42 -23.62 9.33 15.89
CA ALA A 42 -23.28 7.98 16.32
C ALA A 42 -21.98 7.52 15.63
N PRO A 43 -21.14 6.69 16.30
CA PRO A 43 -19.86 6.26 15.76
C PRO A 43 -20.02 5.81 14.31
N SER A 44 -19.41 6.59 13.40
CA SER A 44 -19.52 6.36 11.97
C SER A 44 -18.97 4.96 11.68
N LYS A 45 -19.83 4.03 11.24
CA LYS A 45 -19.42 2.70 10.75
C LYS A 45 -18.53 2.76 9.50
N ARG A 46 -18.26 3.95 8.95
CA ARG A 46 -17.42 4.12 7.76
C ARG A 46 -15.95 4.03 8.16
N PRO A 47 -15.16 3.15 7.52
CA PRO A 47 -13.72 3.06 7.77
C PRO A 47 -12.98 4.35 7.39
N PHE A 48 -11.78 4.51 7.91
CA PHE A 48 -10.82 5.50 7.41
C PHE A 48 -10.03 4.87 6.26
N ILE A 49 -10.17 5.43 5.05
CA ILE A 49 -9.56 4.87 3.83
C ILE A 49 -8.34 5.72 3.47
N ILE A 50 -7.21 5.07 3.24
CA ILE A 50 -5.95 5.69 2.86
C ILE A 50 -5.54 5.13 1.50
N GLY A 51 -5.54 5.98 0.47
CA GLY A 51 -4.98 5.64 -0.83
C GLY A 51 -3.47 5.92 -0.85
N LEU A 52 -2.67 4.92 -1.21
CA LEU A 52 -1.22 5.06 -1.36
C LEU A 52 -0.82 4.74 -2.80
N ASN A 53 -0.32 5.76 -3.50
CA ASN A 53 0.18 5.66 -4.86
C ASN A 53 1.64 6.13 -4.92
N GLY A 54 2.38 5.63 -5.92
CA GLY A 54 3.77 6.00 -6.16
C GLY A 54 4.37 5.10 -7.22
N VAL A 55 5.52 5.50 -7.77
CA VAL A 55 6.21 4.76 -8.84
C VAL A 55 6.60 3.34 -8.40
N GLN A 56 6.82 2.44 -9.36
CA GLN A 56 7.31 1.10 -9.06
C GLN A 56 8.69 1.17 -8.38
N GLY A 57 8.92 0.32 -7.38
CA GLY A 57 10.20 0.29 -6.66
C GLY A 57 10.39 1.36 -5.58
N VAL A 58 9.48 2.34 -5.43
CA VAL A 58 9.61 3.42 -4.41
C VAL A 58 9.46 2.95 -2.96
N GLY A 59 9.15 1.67 -2.73
CA GLY A 59 9.00 1.10 -1.39
C GLY A 59 7.59 1.25 -0.79
N LYS A 60 6.55 1.37 -1.62
CA LYS A 60 5.14 1.44 -1.15
C LYS A 60 4.80 0.32 -0.17
N THR A 61 5.10 -0.92 -0.54
CA THR A 61 4.81 -2.09 0.30
C THR A 61 5.52 -2.01 1.65
N THR A 62 6.74 -1.47 1.68
CA THR A 62 7.49 -1.25 2.94
C THR A 62 6.76 -0.21 3.82
N LEU A 63 6.38 0.93 3.24
CA LEU A 63 5.64 1.97 3.95
C LEU A 63 4.26 1.47 4.44
N VAL A 64 3.52 0.75 3.59
CA VAL A 64 2.21 0.19 3.92
C VAL A 64 2.31 -0.79 5.08
N ARG A 65 3.33 -1.66 5.09
CA ARG A 65 3.57 -2.59 6.21
C ARG A 65 3.83 -1.83 7.51
N ALA A 66 4.76 -0.87 7.49
CA ALA A 66 5.07 -0.05 8.68
C ALA A 66 3.85 0.72 9.20
N LEU A 67 3.05 1.28 8.29
CA LEU A 67 1.81 1.97 8.64
C LEU A 67 0.78 1.02 9.24
N ALA A 68 0.54 -0.13 8.62
CA ALA A 68 -0.43 -1.11 9.11
C ALA A 68 -0.05 -1.62 10.50
N GLU A 69 1.23 -1.93 10.71
CA GLU A 69 1.76 -2.30 12.03
C GLU A 69 1.56 -1.20 13.07
N THR A 70 1.80 0.06 12.69
CA THR A 70 1.59 1.21 13.58
C THR A 70 0.12 1.36 13.97
N LEU A 71 -0.79 1.28 13.01
CA LEU A 71 -2.23 1.38 13.25
C LEU A 71 -2.73 0.22 14.15
N GLN A 72 -2.25 -1.00 13.93
CA GLN A 72 -2.68 -2.17 14.70
C GLN A 72 -2.08 -2.20 16.11
N ARG A 73 -0.77 -1.95 16.26
CA ARG A 73 -0.09 -2.10 17.55
C ARG A 73 -0.13 -0.86 18.42
N ARG A 74 -0.10 0.32 17.82
CA ARG A 74 0.01 1.61 18.52
C ARG A 74 -1.34 2.29 18.69
N GLU A 75 -2.12 2.36 17.62
CA GLU A 75 -3.46 2.96 17.67
C GLU A 75 -4.56 1.93 18.03
N LEU A 76 -4.22 0.64 18.10
CA LEU A 76 -5.14 -0.46 18.41
C LEU A 76 -6.34 -0.54 17.46
N LEU A 77 -6.13 -0.20 16.19
CA LEU A 77 -7.17 -0.18 15.16
C LEU A 77 -7.16 -1.43 14.29
N GLN A 78 -8.36 -1.96 14.02
CA GLN A 78 -8.55 -2.94 12.97
C GLN A 78 -8.13 -2.33 11.62
N THR A 79 -7.14 -2.94 10.98
CA THR A 79 -6.53 -2.42 9.76
C THR A 79 -6.52 -3.50 8.71
N LEU A 80 -7.09 -3.20 7.54
CA LEU A 80 -7.04 -4.02 6.34
C LEU A 80 -6.13 -3.35 5.32
N VAL A 81 -5.23 -4.14 4.74
CA VAL A 81 -4.38 -3.72 3.62
C VAL A 81 -4.87 -4.41 2.37
N VAL A 82 -5.06 -3.66 1.30
CA VAL A 82 -5.46 -4.17 0.00
C VAL A 82 -4.60 -3.51 -1.07
N SER A 83 -4.11 -4.29 -2.03
CA SER A 83 -3.45 -3.78 -3.23
C SER A 83 -4.44 -3.73 -4.38
N VAL A 84 -4.25 -2.81 -5.32
CA VAL A 84 -4.99 -2.82 -6.59
C VAL A 84 -4.72 -4.10 -7.36
N ASP A 85 -3.50 -4.66 -7.24
CA ASP A 85 -3.12 -5.90 -7.91
C ASP A 85 -3.93 -7.13 -7.45
N ASP A 86 -4.57 -7.06 -6.27
CA ASP A 86 -5.44 -8.12 -5.76
C ASP A 86 -6.76 -8.21 -6.56
N PHE A 87 -7.08 -7.18 -7.34
CA PHE A 87 -8.30 -7.06 -8.13
C PHE A 87 -8.07 -7.20 -9.64
N TYR A 88 -6.92 -7.72 -10.07
CA TYR A 88 -6.75 -8.08 -11.48
C TYR A 88 -7.77 -9.12 -11.92
N LEU A 89 -8.11 -9.07 -13.20
CA LEU A 89 -8.87 -10.12 -13.87
C LEU A 89 -8.24 -11.48 -13.60
N ARG A 90 -9.09 -12.50 -13.51
CA ARG A 90 -8.61 -13.88 -13.52
C ARG A 90 -7.97 -14.15 -14.87
N HIS A 91 -7.09 -15.14 -14.91
CA HIS A 91 -6.36 -15.49 -16.13
C HIS A 91 -7.29 -15.73 -17.34
N ALA A 92 -8.41 -16.44 -17.16
CA ALA A 92 -9.37 -16.68 -18.24
C ALA A 92 -10.00 -15.39 -18.77
N ASP A 93 -10.38 -14.47 -17.86
CA ASP A 93 -11.00 -13.19 -18.21
C ASP A 93 -9.99 -12.25 -18.87
N GLN A 94 -8.71 -12.27 -18.45
CA GLN A 94 -7.63 -11.51 -19.08
C GLN A 94 -7.37 -11.99 -20.52
N LEU A 95 -7.41 -13.30 -20.77
CA LEU A 95 -7.26 -13.84 -22.13
C LEU A 95 -8.45 -13.47 -23.02
N ALA A 96 -9.67 -13.47 -22.47
CA ALA A 96 -10.85 -13.01 -23.19
C ALA A 96 -10.72 -11.53 -23.56
N LEU A 97 -10.33 -10.68 -22.62
CA LEU A 97 -10.09 -9.24 -22.87
C LEU A 97 -9.04 -9.00 -23.97
N ALA A 98 -7.92 -9.74 -23.91
CA ALA A 98 -6.86 -9.62 -24.92
C ALA A 98 -7.35 -10.04 -26.31
N ALA A 99 -8.16 -11.11 -26.40
CA ALA A 99 -8.72 -11.60 -27.65
C ALA A 99 -9.78 -10.66 -28.25
N GLU A 100 -10.56 -9.95 -27.41
CA GLU A 100 -11.52 -8.94 -27.85
C GLU A 100 -10.84 -7.67 -28.40
N HIS A 101 -9.58 -7.42 -28.02
CA HIS A 101 -8.84 -6.22 -28.39
C HIS A 101 -7.44 -6.53 -28.94
N PRO A 102 -7.32 -7.27 -30.06
CA PRO A 102 -6.03 -7.77 -30.56
C PRO A 102 -5.04 -6.67 -30.95
N ASP A 103 -5.53 -5.51 -31.40
CA ASP A 103 -4.70 -4.37 -31.82
C ASP A 103 -4.32 -3.44 -30.65
N ASN A 104 -4.85 -3.67 -29.45
CA ASN A 104 -4.53 -2.88 -28.27
C ASN A 104 -3.44 -3.57 -27.45
N ALA A 105 -2.20 -3.09 -27.60
CA ALA A 105 -1.03 -3.62 -26.90
C ALA A 105 -1.10 -3.49 -25.37
N LEU A 106 -1.87 -2.54 -24.82
CA LEU A 106 -1.92 -2.27 -23.38
C LEU A 106 -2.72 -3.33 -22.60
N VAL A 107 -3.76 -3.88 -23.22
CA VAL A 107 -4.67 -4.85 -22.57
C VAL A 107 -4.30 -6.30 -22.84
N GLN A 108 -3.22 -6.54 -23.59
CA GLN A 108 -2.71 -7.91 -23.83
C GLN A 108 -2.23 -8.58 -22.54
N TYR A 109 -1.84 -7.77 -21.56
CA TYR A 109 -1.36 -8.22 -20.27
C TYR A 109 -2.00 -7.41 -19.15
N ARG A 110 -1.94 -7.94 -17.93
CA ARG A 110 -2.32 -7.18 -16.74
C ARG A 110 -1.40 -5.97 -16.55
N GLY A 111 -1.93 -4.87 -16.04
CA GLY A 111 -1.13 -3.72 -15.62
C GLY A 111 -1.81 -2.40 -15.92
N GLU A 112 -2.08 -2.19 -17.20
CA GLU A 112 -2.64 -0.93 -17.71
C GLU A 112 -4.17 -1.04 -17.84
N PRO A 113 -4.88 0.10 -17.72
CA PRO A 113 -6.32 0.18 -18.00
C PRO A 113 -6.66 0.15 -19.49
#